data_AF-E5Y1X8-F1
#
_entry.id   AF-E5Y1X8-F1
#
_cell.length_a   1.000
_cell.length_b   1.000
_cell.length_c   1.000
_cell.angle_alpha   90.00
_cell.angle_beta   90.00
_cell.angle_gamma   90.00
#
_symmetry.space_group_name_H-M   'P 1'
#
loop_
_entity.id
_entity.type
_entity.pdbx_description
1 polymer ?
#
loop_
_entity_poly.entity_id
_entity_poly.type
_entity_poly.pdbx_seq_one_letter_code
_entity_poly.pdbx_strand_id
1 'polypeptide(L)'
;MLTTLDAARGMQRKHSKLIRDIDRVRSILPPDFAATAFTPDAQTSAAGKRQRFFHLTRDALPFLFMGQATKHEILWMMDVIKAM
;
A
#
# COMPACT_ATOMS: atom_id res chain seq x y z
N MET A 1 -5.85 -3.05 13.26
CA MET A 1 -5.36 -3.35 11.90
C MET A 1 -4.86 -2.05 11.30
N LEU A 2 -3.62 -1.97 10.81
CA LEU A 2 -3.07 -0.73 10.25
C LEU A 2 -3.69 -0.47 8.88
N THR A 3 -4.16 0.75 8.64
CA THR A 3 -4.69 1.13 7.32
C THR A 3 -3.78 2.15 6.62
N THR A 4 -3.97 2.31 5.31
CA THR A 4 -3.32 3.41 4.57
C THR A 4 -3.75 4.80 5.05
N LEU A 5 -4.88 4.94 5.73
CA LEU A 5 -5.28 6.21 6.36
C LEU A 5 -4.39 6.51 7.56
N ASP A 6 -4.15 5.51 8.41
CA ASP A 6 -3.25 5.60 9.57
C ASP A 6 -1.81 5.82 9.11
N ALA A 7 -1.35 5.06 8.12
CA ALA A 7 -0.03 5.21 7.53
C ALA A 7 0.17 6.61 6.94
N ALA A 8 -0.79 7.12 6.14
CA ALA A 8 -0.72 8.46 5.60
C ALA A 8 -0.61 9.53 6.69
N ARG A 9 -1.39 9.39 7.78
CA ARG A 9 -1.33 10.27 8.95
C ARG A 9 0.05 10.21 9.63
N GLY A 10 0.55 9.02 9.92
CA GLY A 10 1.85 8.83 10.57
C GLY A 10 3.04 9.28 9.72
N MET A 11 2.97 9.10 8.41
CA MET A 11 3.98 9.55 7.44
C MET A 11 3.88 11.04 7.10
N GLN A 12 2.87 11.75 7.63
CA GLN A 12 2.55 13.15 7.26
C GLN A 12 2.46 13.35 5.74
N ARG A 13 1.90 12.37 5.03
CA ARG A 13 1.76 12.36 3.57
C ARG A 13 0.28 12.45 3.18
N LYS A 14 0.01 13.12 2.06
CA LYS A 14 -1.35 13.11 1.47
C LYS A 14 -1.76 11.67 1.16
N HIS A 15 -2.89 11.24 1.72
CA HIS A 15 -3.42 9.89 1.51
C HIS A 15 -3.63 9.57 0.02
N SER A 16 -4.09 10.55 -0.77
CA SER A 16 -4.25 10.38 -2.23
C SER A 16 -2.93 10.06 -2.95
N LYS A 17 -1.81 10.65 -2.51
CA LYS A 17 -0.49 10.34 -3.07
C LYS A 17 -0.05 8.92 -2.67
N LEU A 18 -0.24 8.56 -1.40
CA LEU A 18 0.07 7.22 -0.91
C LEU A 18 -0.73 6.14 -1.67
N ILE A 19 -2.03 6.35 -1.90
CA ILE A 19 -2.85 5.43 -2.66
C ILE A 19 -2.36 5.30 -4.11
N ARG A 20 -1.98 6.40 -4.77
CA ARG A 20 -1.42 6.37 -6.13
C ARG A 20 -0.11 5.57 -6.19
N ASP A 21 0.75 5.76 -5.19
CA ASP A 21 2.01 5.05 -5.08
C ASP A 21 1.76 3.54 -4.83
N ILE A 22 0.81 3.19 -3.98
CA ILE A 22 0.41 1.79 -3.71
C ILE A 22 -0.20 1.15 -4.95
N ASP A 23 -1.07 1.83 -5.69
CA ASP A 23 -1.66 1.28 -6.92
C ASP A 23 -0.57 0.93 -7.95
N ARG A 24 0.47 1.79 -8.07
CA ARG A 24 1.65 1.50 -8.90
C ARG A 24 2.44 0.30 -8.39
N VAL A 25 2.64 0.17 -7.09
CA VAL A 25 3.35 -0.98 -6.52
C VAL A 25 2.55 -2.27 -6.74
N ARG A 26 1.24 -2.24 -6.51
CA ARG A 26 0.34 -3.39 -6.73
C ARG A 26 0.28 -3.83 -8.19
N SER A 27 0.47 -2.94 -9.17
CA SER A 27 0.54 -3.32 -10.58
C SER A 27 1.85 -4.00 -10.98
N ILE A 28 2.88 -3.92 -10.13
CA ILE A 28 4.19 -4.54 -10.34
C ILE A 28 4.31 -5.86 -9.58
N LEU A 29 3.74 -5.94 -8.38
CA LEU A 29 3.76 -7.14 -7.54
C LEU A 29 2.92 -8.27 -8.14
N PRO A 30 3.24 -9.55 -7.83
CA PRO A 30 2.35 -10.66 -8.13
C PRO A 30 0.96 -10.44 -7.51
N PRO A 31 -0.14 -10.71 -8.25
CA PRO A 31 -1.50 -10.39 -7.81
C PRO A 31 -1.86 -10.96 -6.42
N ASP A 32 -1.51 -12.20 -6.15
CA ASP A 32 -1.84 -12.88 -4.89
C ASP A 32 -1.11 -12.25 -3.70
N PHE A 33 0.16 -11.86 -3.90
CA PHE A 33 0.93 -11.16 -2.89
C PHE A 33 0.33 -9.76 -2.64
N ALA A 34 0.00 -9.03 -3.70
CA ALA A 34 -0.60 -7.70 -3.61
C ALA A 34 -1.99 -7.73 -2.94
N ALA A 35 -2.81 -8.76 -3.21
CA ALA A 35 -4.13 -8.93 -2.60
C ALA A 35 -4.05 -9.25 -1.10
N THR A 36 -3.05 -10.04 -0.72
CA THR A 36 -2.78 -10.39 0.69
C THR A 36 -2.21 -9.19 1.44
N ALA A 37 -1.23 -8.49 0.87
CA ALA A 37 -0.56 -7.36 1.51
C ALA A 37 -1.46 -6.11 1.62
N PHE A 38 -2.31 -5.88 0.61
CA PHE A 38 -3.16 -4.70 0.51
C PHE A 38 -4.62 -5.10 0.30
N THR A 39 -5.34 -5.38 1.39
CA THR A 39 -6.77 -5.69 1.32
C THR A 39 -7.58 -4.41 1.09
N PRO A 40 -8.30 -4.26 -0.04
CA PRO A 40 -9.04 -3.05 -0.36
C PRO A 40 -10.26 -2.89 0.55
N ASP A 41 -10.55 -1.64 0.93
CA ASP A 41 -11.74 -1.27 1.68
C ASP A 41 -12.13 0.19 1.35
N ALA A 42 -13.28 0.65 1.83
CA ALA A 42 -13.74 2.01 1.63
C ALA A 42 -14.57 2.52 2.82
N GLN A 43 -14.40 3.79 3.15
CA GLN A 43 -15.23 4.49 4.13
C GLN A 43 -15.89 5.72 3.51
N THR A 44 -17.04 6.11 4.03
CA THR A 44 -17.62 7.41 3.71
C THR A 44 -16.95 8.47 4.57
N SER A 45 -16.24 9.40 3.94
CA SER A 45 -15.65 10.54 4.64
C SER A 45 -16.73 11.44 5.23
N ALA A 46 -16.37 12.28 6.20
CA ALA A 46 -17.27 13.28 6.78
C ALA A 46 -17.92 14.22 5.74
N ALA A 47 -17.27 14.41 4.58
CA ALA A 47 -17.80 15.19 3.46
C ALA A 47 -18.73 14.38 2.52
N GLY A 48 -19.18 13.20 2.94
CA GLY A 48 -20.05 12.31 2.15
C GLY A 48 -19.37 11.62 0.97
N LYS A 49 -18.05 11.81 0.77
CA LYS A 49 -17.31 11.18 -0.32
C LYS A 49 -16.82 9.80 0.07
N ARG A 50 -17.02 8.81 -0.81
CA ARG A 50 -16.43 7.47 -0.68
C ARG A 50 -14.90 7.58 -0.82
N GLN A 51 -14.19 7.20 0.23
CA GLN A 51 -12.74 7.23 0.31
C GLN A 51 -12.23 5.78 0.36
N ARG A 52 -11.56 5.36 -0.71
CA ARG A 52 -10.90 4.04 -0.79
C ARG A 52 -9.64 4.03 0.07
N PHE A 53 -9.38 2.94 0.78
CA PHE A 53 -8.14 2.69 1.50
C PHE A 53 -7.77 1.21 1.42
N PHE A 54 -6.60 0.85 1.93
CA PHE A 54 -6.21 -0.56 2.13
C PHE A 54 -5.94 -0.84 3.60
N HIS A 55 -6.32 -2.02 4.06
CA HIS A 55 -5.73 -2.63 5.24
C HIS A 55 -4.37 -3.21 4.86
N LEU A 56 -3.43 -3.12 5.79
CA LEU A 56 -2.02 -3.45 5.58
C LEU A 56 -1.62 -4.63 6.46
N THR A 57 -1.01 -5.65 5.86
CA THR A 57 -0.23 -6.63 6.60
C THR A 57 1.15 -6.07 6.94
N ARG A 58 1.93 -6.82 7.73
CA ARG A 58 3.34 -6.48 8.01
C ARG A 58 4.16 -6.38 6.72
N ASP A 59 3.90 -7.27 5.78
CA ASP A 59 4.62 -7.37 4.50
C ASP A 59 4.36 -6.18 3.58
N ALA A 60 3.27 -5.44 3.81
CA ALA A 60 2.95 -4.24 3.06
C ALA A 60 3.79 -3.02 3.45
N LEU A 61 4.41 -3.03 4.64
CA LEU A 61 5.07 -1.86 5.22
C LEU A 61 6.24 -1.32 4.40
N PRO A 62 7.19 -2.14 3.89
CA PRO A 62 8.30 -1.63 3.09
C PRO A 62 7.81 -0.93 1.81
N PHE A 63 6.75 -1.46 1.21
CA PHE A 63 6.19 -0.96 -0.05
C PHE A 63 5.54 0.43 0.06
N LEU A 64 5.21 0.90 1.27
CA LEU A 64 4.70 2.27 1.49
C LEU A 64 5.72 3.34 1.07
N PHE A 65 7.01 2.99 1.01
CA PHE A 65 8.10 3.88 0.64
C PHE A 65 8.57 3.69 -0.81
N MET A 66 8.09 2.64 -1.49
CA MET A 66 8.58 2.22 -2.82
C MET A 66 7.77 2.80 -3.99
N GLY A 67 6.99 3.86 -3.76
CA GLY A 67 6.17 4.49 -4.80
C GLY A 67 6.94 4.93 -6.04
N GLN A 68 8.22 5.27 -5.89
CA GLN A 68 9.13 5.66 -6.99
C GLN A 68 10.19 4.60 -7.32
N ALA A 69 10.19 3.46 -6.61
CA ALA A 69 11.14 2.40 -6.86
C ALA A 69 10.93 1.78 -8.25
N THR A 70 11.99 1.24 -8.82
CA THR A 70 11.98 0.49 -10.06
C THR A 70 11.27 -0.85 -9.89
N LYS A 71 10.85 -1.45 -11.01
CA LYS A 71 10.26 -2.80 -11.01
C LYS A 71 11.19 -3.82 -10.33
N HIS A 72 12.49 -3.72 -10.60
CA HIS A 72 13.49 -4.64 -10.04
C HIS A 72 13.56 -4.52 -8.52
N GLU A 73 13.64 -3.30 -7.97
CA GLU A 73 13.69 -3.08 -6.52
C GLU A 73 12.42 -3.59 -5.81
N ILE A 74 11.24 -3.34 -6.40
CA ILE A 74 9.95 -3.81 -5.83
C ILE A 74 9.90 -5.34 -5.77
N LEU A 75 10.32 -6.02 -6.84
CA LEU A 75 10.33 -7.48 -6.87
C LEU A 75 11.40 -8.05 -5.93
N TRP A 76 12.58 -7.44 -5.87
CA TRP A 76 13.63 -7.83 -4.92
C TRP A 76 13.15 -7.74 -3.47
N MET A 77 12.45 -6.66 -3.10
CA MET A 77 11.88 -6.52 -1.75
C MET A 77 10.86 -7.62 -1.43
N MET A 78 10.02 -8.00 -2.41
CA MET A 78 9.10 -9.11 -2.23
C MET A 78 9.84 -10.43 -2.00
N ASP A 79 10.92 -10.70 -2.73
CA ASP A 79 11.74 -11.90 -2.53
C ASP A 79 12.40 -11.92 -1.14
N VAL A 80 12.91 -10.77 -0.67
CA VAL A 80 13.43 -10.62 0.70
C VAL A 80 12.36 -10.92 1.74
N ILE A 81 11.13 -10.42 1.55
CA ILE A 81 10.01 -10.69 2.44
C ILE A 81 9.67 -12.18 2.48
N LYS A 82 9.67 -12.86 1.33
CA LYS A 82 9.38 -14.31 1.25
C LYS A 82 10.47 -15.19 1.87
N ALA A 83 11.68 -14.66 2.01
CA ALA A 83 12.81 -15.39 2.60
C ALA A 83 12.91 -15.24 4.14
N MET A 84 12.08 -14.39 4.74
CA MET A 84 11.97 -14.19 6.20
C MET A 84 10.91 -15.09 6.83
#